data_AF-A0A9X7BUE8-F1
#
_entry.id   AF-A0A9X7BUE8-F1
#
_cell.length_a   1.000
_cell.length_b   1.000
_cell.length_c   1.000
_cell.angle_alpha   90.00
_cell.angle_beta   90.00
_cell.angle_gamma   90.00
#
_symmetry.space_group_name_H-M   'P 1'
#
loop_
_entity.id
_entity.type
_entity.pdbx_description
1 polymer ?
#
loop_
_entity_poly.entity_id
_entity_poly.type
_entity_poly.pdbx_seq_one_letter_code
_entity_poly.pdbx_strand_id
1 'polypeptide(L)'
;MSTEQKVIQDSLKKQYSEEYKTLQRTWHGIDQELFYTCRLAYWTQWVSFHIEHCTWLLKGKMKQPKRQECIKQRQTLYDLKHKAFSLLAQSKYAQLKAFIPPFHRELCDEHKMQIGKQPVHYMLEKMYKEVKECPKCCEGKEQYYSLYAVEVKHEETNTFFLFHVPYFKIKDMVKKDISTLPKLKRYSLDIGVTEISNIKRVPDVFSYKLTVKKFKENLDALSELINKDKKPTTLNKPKVLGNTRYKEKKK
;
A
#
# COMPACT_ATOMS: atom_id res chain seq x y z
N MET A 1 5.37 31.69 0.52
CA MET A 1 3.98 31.33 0.17
C MET A 1 3.14 32.59 0.25
N SER A 2 2.27 32.84 -0.73
CA SER A 2 1.31 33.95 -0.65
C SER A 2 0.16 33.62 0.32
N THR A 3 -0.51 34.65 0.82
CA THR A 3 -1.69 34.52 1.70
C THR A 3 -2.80 33.70 1.03
N GLU A 4 -3.00 33.90 -0.26
CA GLU A 4 -4.00 33.20 -1.07
C GLU A 4 -3.72 31.70 -1.21
N GLN A 5 -2.45 31.32 -1.42
CA GLN A 5 -2.03 29.91 -1.44
C GLN A 5 -2.29 29.21 -0.10
N LYS A 6 -2.12 29.94 1.01
CA LYS A 6 -2.34 29.40 2.36
C LYS A 6 -3.84 29.17 2.63
N VAL A 7 -4.70 30.10 2.23
CA VAL A 7 -6.17 29.96 2.37
C VAL A 7 -6.69 28.76 1.57
N ILE A 8 -6.23 28.59 0.32
CA ILE A 8 -6.61 27.44 -0.51
C ILE A 8 -6.17 26.12 0.14
N GLN A 9 -4.94 26.06 0.66
CA GLN A 9 -4.41 24.87 1.30
C GLN A 9 -5.18 24.50 2.58
N ASP A 10 -5.56 25.49 3.39
CA ASP A 10 -6.28 25.25 4.64
C ASP A 10 -7.74 24.85 4.39
N SER A 11 -8.38 25.42 3.36
CA SER A 11 -9.70 24.98 2.89
C SER A 11 -9.68 23.51 2.45
N LEU A 12 -8.70 23.12 1.63
CA LEU A 12 -8.54 21.74 1.18
C LEU A 12 -8.29 20.78 2.34
N LYS A 13 -7.43 21.14 3.30
CA LYS A 13 -7.21 20.33 4.52
C LYS A 13 -8.50 20.08 5.28
N LYS A 14 -9.34 21.11 5.42
CA LYS A 14 -10.62 20.99 6.11
C LYS A 14 -11.55 20.04 5.37
N GLN A 15 -11.68 20.21 4.06
CA GLN A 15 -12.48 19.33 3.22
C GLN A 15 -12.02 17.87 3.34
N TYR A 16 -10.73 17.58 3.14
CA TYR A 16 -10.22 16.21 3.25
C TYR A 16 -10.40 15.62 4.66
N SER A 17 -10.27 16.45 5.70
CA SER A 17 -10.49 16.01 7.09
C SER A 17 -11.96 15.65 7.34
N GLU A 18 -12.90 16.42 6.80
CA GLU A 18 -14.34 16.18 6.93
C GLU A 18 -14.78 14.95 6.12
N GLU A 19 -14.37 14.85 4.85
CA GLU A 19 -14.62 13.68 4.00
C GLU A 19 -14.06 12.39 4.64
N TYR A 20 -12.82 12.44 5.12
CA TYR A 20 -12.19 11.31 5.80
C TYR A 20 -12.90 10.90 7.10
N LYS A 21 -13.46 11.85 7.86
CA LYS A 21 -14.25 11.53 9.07
C LYS A 21 -15.57 10.86 8.70
N THR A 22 -16.25 11.31 7.65
CA THR A 22 -17.49 10.71 7.16
C THR A 22 -17.27 9.28 6.67
N LEU A 23 -16.22 9.06 5.88
CA LEU A 23 -15.83 7.73 5.41
C LEU A 23 -15.51 6.78 6.56
N GLN A 24 -14.76 7.26 7.57
CA GLN A 24 -14.46 6.48 8.76
C GLN A 24 -15.71 6.02 9.51
N ARG A 25 -16.70 6.89 9.69
CA ARG A 25 -17.97 6.50 10.33
C ARG A 25 -18.70 5.44 9.50
N THR A 26 -18.70 5.59 8.18
CA THR A 26 -19.34 4.66 7.25
C THR A 26 -18.69 3.28 7.32
N TRP A 27 -17.36 3.19 7.19
CA TRP A 27 -16.65 1.92 7.28
C TRP A 27 -16.79 1.26 8.65
N HIS A 28 -16.71 2.05 9.74
CA HIS A 28 -16.87 1.55 11.11
C HIS A 28 -18.28 1.00 11.36
N GLY A 29 -19.30 1.58 10.73
CA GLY A 29 -20.68 1.10 10.87
C GLY A 29 -20.94 -0.26 10.23
N ILE A 30 -20.05 -0.71 9.32
CA ILE A 30 -20.22 -1.95 8.56
C ILE A 30 -19.41 -3.08 9.17
N ASP A 31 -18.09 -2.91 9.29
CA ASP A 31 -17.20 -3.96 9.79
C ASP A 31 -15.89 -3.36 10.32
N GLN A 32 -15.38 -3.95 11.40
CA GLN A 32 -14.19 -3.47 12.08
C GLN A 32 -12.92 -3.63 11.22
N GLU A 33 -12.78 -4.74 10.51
CA GLU A 33 -11.66 -4.97 9.60
C GLU A 33 -11.76 -4.05 8.38
N LEU A 34 -12.96 -3.80 7.84
CA LEU A 34 -13.16 -2.82 6.77
C LEU A 34 -12.65 -1.44 7.21
N PHE A 35 -13.07 -1.01 8.40
CA PHE A 35 -12.66 0.26 8.98
C PHE A 35 -11.14 0.42 9.05
N TYR A 36 -10.43 -0.54 9.64
CA TYR A 36 -8.98 -0.43 9.76
C TYR A 36 -8.25 -0.64 8.43
N THR A 37 -8.76 -1.50 7.55
CA THR A 37 -8.23 -1.70 6.19
C THR A 37 -8.30 -0.41 5.39
N CYS A 38 -9.47 0.23 5.33
CA CYS A 38 -9.67 1.45 4.57
C CYS A 38 -8.93 2.65 5.17
N ARG A 39 -8.80 2.72 6.50
CA ARG A 39 -7.95 3.74 7.15
C ARG A 39 -6.48 3.58 6.77
N LEU A 40 -5.94 2.36 6.79
CA LEU A 40 -4.56 2.13 6.36
C LEU A 40 -4.38 2.43 4.87
N ALA A 41 -5.31 2.00 4.02
CA ALA A 41 -5.30 2.30 2.59
C ALA A 41 -5.31 3.82 2.32
N TYR A 42 -6.18 4.56 3.00
CA TYR A 42 -6.24 6.02 2.90
C TYR A 42 -4.90 6.68 3.24
N TRP A 43 -4.23 6.29 4.32
CA TRP A 43 -2.91 6.86 4.66
C TRP A 43 -1.78 6.34 3.76
N THR A 44 -1.92 5.15 3.19
CA THR A 44 -0.99 4.63 2.16
C THR A 44 -1.06 5.45 0.88
N GLN A 45 -2.23 5.99 0.53
CA GLN A 45 -2.38 6.95 -0.57
C GLN A 45 -1.55 8.22 -0.32
N TRP A 46 -1.64 8.80 0.87
CA TRP A 46 -0.85 9.98 1.24
C TRP A 46 0.65 9.70 1.28
N VAL A 47 1.06 8.53 1.76
CA VAL A 47 2.45 8.06 1.65
C VAL A 47 2.91 8.03 0.19
N SER A 48 2.07 7.53 -0.72
CA SER A 48 2.36 7.47 -2.16
C SER A 48 2.49 8.86 -2.79
N PHE A 49 1.66 9.82 -2.40
CA PHE A 49 1.81 11.21 -2.82
C PHE A 49 3.12 11.85 -2.34
N HIS A 50 3.54 11.57 -1.10
CA HIS A 50 4.83 12.05 -0.59
C HIS A 50 6.02 11.41 -1.32
N ILE A 51 5.94 10.14 -1.70
CA ILE A 51 6.96 9.47 -2.54
C ILE A 51 7.10 10.17 -3.89
N GLU A 52 5.98 10.49 -4.54
CA GLU A 52 5.98 11.22 -5.81
C GLU A 52 6.56 12.62 -5.64
N HIS A 53 6.17 13.35 -4.59
CA HIS A 53 6.71 14.67 -4.29
C HIS A 53 8.23 14.65 -4.08
N CYS A 54 8.75 13.72 -3.26
CA CYS A 54 10.20 13.54 -3.11
C CYS A 54 10.86 13.18 -4.45
N THR A 55 10.25 12.32 -5.26
CA THR A 55 10.78 11.95 -6.57
C THR A 55 10.86 13.13 -7.52
N TRP A 56 9.85 14.00 -7.52
CA TRP A 56 9.84 15.25 -8.28
C TRP A 56 10.95 16.20 -7.80
N LEU A 57 11.09 16.41 -6.49
CA LEU A 57 12.15 17.24 -5.91
C LEU A 57 13.55 16.74 -6.31
N LEU A 58 13.78 15.42 -6.26
CA LEU A 58 15.06 14.80 -6.60
C LEU A 58 15.43 14.86 -8.09
N LYS A 59 14.45 15.06 -8.99
CA LYS A 59 14.71 15.35 -10.41
C LYS A 59 15.25 16.78 -10.60
N GLY A 60 14.97 17.69 -9.66
CA GLY A 60 15.50 19.04 -9.66
C GLY A 60 16.94 19.14 -9.15
N LYS A 61 17.60 20.29 -9.41
CA LYS A 61 18.93 20.60 -8.87
C LYS A 61 18.81 20.98 -7.38
N MET A 62 18.78 19.98 -6.50
CA MET A 62 18.83 20.19 -5.05
C MET A 62 20.27 20.23 -4.53
N LYS A 63 20.60 21.25 -3.74
CA LYS A 63 21.87 21.33 -3.01
C LYS A 63 21.91 20.34 -1.83
N GLN A 64 23.12 19.89 -1.48
CA GLN A 64 23.35 19.23 -0.20
C GLN A 64 23.18 20.24 0.96
N PRO A 65 22.70 19.83 2.16
CA PRO A 65 22.33 18.47 2.60
C PRO A 65 20.87 18.07 2.32
N LYS A 66 20.04 19.00 1.81
CA LYS A 66 18.59 18.78 1.60
C LYS A 66 18.30 17.61 0.67
N ARG A 67 19.18 17.37 -0.31
CA ARG A 67 19.05 16.22 -1.22
C ARG A 67 19.15 14.89 -0.48
N GLN A 68 20.09 14.72 0.45
CA GLN A 68 20.22 13.49 1.24
C GLN A 68 19.01 13.27 2.14
N GLU A 69 18.51 14.33 2.77
CA GLU A 69 17.30 14.23 3.60
C GLU A 69 16.09 13.77 2.77
N CYS A 70 15.91 14.32 1.56
CA CYS A 70 14.83 13.91 0.66
C CYS A 70 14.96 12.43 0.22
N ILE A 71 16.19 11.94 0.00
CA ILE A 71 16.44 10.51 -0.28
C ILE A 71 16.03 9.63 0.90
N LYS A 72 16.43 9.99 2.12
CA LYS A 72 16.09 9.24 3.34
C LYS A 72 14.59 9.22 3.60
N GLN A 73 13.91 10.35 3.44
CA GLN A 73 12.46 10.44 3.54
C GLN A 73 11.79 9.54 2.52
N ARG A 74 12.20 9.61 1.24
CA ARG A 74 11.65 8.77 0.19
C ARG A 74 11.83 7.28 0.48
N GLN A 75 13.01 6.87 0.95
CA GLN A 75 13.28 5.48 1.32
C GLN A 75 12.39 5.03 2.48
N THR A 76 12.28 5.85 3.53
CA THR A 76 11.42 5.58 4.68
C THR A 76 9.96 5.38 4.24
N LEU A 77 9.47 6.21 3.32
CA LEU A 77 8.11 6.10 2.79
C LEU A 77 7.90 4.83 1.96
N TYR A 78 8.87 4.40 1.16
CA TYR A 78 8.81 3.12 0.46
C TYR A 78 8.73 1.95 1.45
N ASP A 79 9.56 1.95 2.50
CA ASP A 79 9.55 0.90 3.51
C ASP A 79 8.20 0.83 4.24
N LEU A 80 7.60 1.99 4.54
CA LEU A 80 6.24 2.08 5.08
C LEU A 80 5.22 1.52 4.08
N LYS A 81 5.25 1.95 2.82
CA LYS A 81 4.35 1.45 1.76
C LYS A 81 4.44 -0.08 1.61
N HIS A 82 5.63 -0.66 1.66
CA HIS A 82 5.84 -2.11 1.59
C HIS A 82 5.19 -2.85 2.77
N LYS A 83 5.33 -2.31 3.99
CA LYS A 83 4.67 -2.87 5.19
C LYS A 83 3.15 -2.80 5.09
N ALA A 84 2.60 -1.65 4.69
CA ALA A 84 1.16 -1.52 4.48
C ALA A 84 0.68 -2.47 3.40
N PHE A 85 1.38 -2.56 2.27
CA PHE A 85 1.02 -3.47 1.18
C PHE A 85 0.88 -4.91 1.68
N SER A 86 1.89 -5.42 2.39
CA SER A 86 1.89 -6.78 2.92
C SER A 86 0.79 -7.04 3.95
N LEU A 87 0.39 -6.01 4.70
CA LEU A 87 -0.68 -6.12 5.70
C LEU A 87 -2.06 -6.02 5.05
N LEU A 88 -2.26 -5.07 4.13
CA LEU A 88 -3.48 -4.93 3.33
C LEU A 88 -3.76 -6.22 2.56
N ALA A 89 -2.74 -6.86 1.99
CA ALA A 89 -2.89 -8.13 1.27
C ALA A 89 -3.41 -9.31 2.13
N GLN A 90 -3.47 -9.15 3.46
CA GLN A 90 -4.04 -10.13 4.39
C GLN A 90 -5.50 -9.84 4.76
N SER A 91 -6.01 -8.64 4.41
CA SER A 91 -7.38 -8.25 4.71
C SER A 91 -8.39 -8.99 3.82
N LYS A 92 -9.54 -9.37 4.37
CA LYS A 92 -10.67 -9.95 3.61
C LYS A 92 -11.28 -8.98 2.60
N TYR A 93 -11.02 -7.68 2.76
CA TYR A 93 -11.47 -6.62 1.85
C TYR A 93 -10.44 -6.28 0.76
N ALA A 94 -9.36 -7.05 0.68
CA ALA A 94 -8.29 -6.83 -0.28
C ALA A 94 -8.09 -8.04 -1.19
N GLN A 95 -7.81 -7.76 -2.46
CA GLN A 95 -7.42 -8.76 -3.44
C GLN A 95 -6.01 -8.47 -3.94
N LEU A 96 -5.13 -9.46 -3.81
CA LEU A 96 -3.81 -9.42 -4.41
C LEU A 96 -3.90 -9.75 -5.90
N LYS A 97 -3.25 -8.94 -6.74
CA LYS A 97 -3.18 -9.05 -8.19
C LYS A 97 -1.73 -8.94 -8.66
N ALA A 98 -1.47 -9.31 -9.91
CA ALA A 98 -0.16 -9.22 -10.53
C ALA A 98 -0.19 -8.42 -11.83
N PHE A 99 0.74 -7.49 -11.99
CA PHE A 99 1.08 -6.93 -13.29
C PHE A 99 2.40 -7.53 -13.76
N ILE A 100 2.35 -8.31 -14.86
CA ILE A 100 3.52 -8.93 -15.47
C ILE A 100 3.64 -8.35 -16.89
N PRO A 101 4.63 -7.47 -17.15
CA PRO A 101 4.83 -6.92 -18.49
C PRO A 101 5.26 -8.03 -19.47
N PRO A 102 5.08 -7.83 -20.79
CA PRO A 102 5.49 -8.80 -21.81
C PRO A 102 6.95 -9.23 -21.70
N PHE A 103 7.85 -8.28 -21.39
CA PHE A 103 9.21 -8.56 -20.97
C PHE A 103 9.37 -8.15 -19.51
N HIS A 104 9.69 -9.11 -18.64
CA HIS A 104 9.73 -8.91 -17.20
C HIS A 104 11.07 -9.27 -16.55
N ARG A 105 12.09 -9.62 -17.35
CA ARG A 105 13.44 -9.93 -16.85
C ARG A 105 14.25 -8.67 -16.67
N GLU A 106 15.28 -8.72 -15.84
CA GLU A 106 16.22 -7.60 -15.69
C GLU A 106 16.93 -7.28 -17.01
N LEU A 107 16.96 -6.00 -17.40
CA LEU A 107 17.67 -5.57 -18.61
C LEU A 107 19.20 -5.54 -18.38
N CYS A 108 19.96 -5.79 -19.44
CA CYS A 108 21.39 -5.51 -19.46
C CYS A 108 21.65 -3.99 -19.41
N ASP A 109 22.88 -3.59 -19.08
CA ASP A 109 23.22 -2.16 -18.89
C ASP A 109 22.96 -1.31 -20.14
N GLU A 110 23.23 -1.86 -21.33
CA GLU A 110 22.96 -1.21 -22.61
C GLU A 110 21.47 -0.85 -22.77
N HIS A 111 20.58 -1.82 -22.60
CA HIS A 111 19.13 -1.58 -22.71
C HIS A 111 18.58 -0.76 -21.52
N LYS A 112 19.20 -0.85 -20.34
CA LYS A 112 18.88 0.03 -19.20
C LYS A 112 19.13 1.49 -19.55
N MET A 113 20.22 1.82 -20.23
CA MET A 113 20.55 3.20 -20.64
C MET A 113 19.53 3.76 -21.63
N GLN A 114 18.94 2.92 -22.48
CA GLN A 114 17.93 3.32 -23.46
C GLN A 114 16.57 3.71 -22.85
N ILE A 115 16.25 3.28 -21.62
CA ILE A 115 15.01 3.69 -20.92
C ILE A 115 14.98 5.21 -20.70
N GLY A 116 16.14 5.80 -20.40
CA GLY A 116 16.28 7.24 -20.13
C GLY A 116 15.36 7.72 -18.99
N LYS A 117 14.49 8.69 -19.28
CA LYS A 117 13.56 9.31 -18.32
C LYS A 117 12.13 8.78 -18.40
N GLN A 118 11.86 7.86 -19.32
CA GLN A 118 10.52 7.33 -19.55
C GLN A 118 10.16 6.27 -18.50
N PRO A 119 8.86 6.03 -18.22
CA PRO A 119 8.44 4.92 -17.38
C PRO A 119 8.96 3.59 -17.93
N VAL A 120 9.59 2.77 -17.09
CA VAL A 120 10.26 1.55 -17.54
C VAL A 120 9.31 0.59 -18.25
N HIS A 121 8.10 0.41 -17.73
CA HIS A 121 7.11 -0.51 -18.33
C HIS A 121 6.63 -0.06 -19.70
N TYR A 122 6.51 1.25 -19.93
CA TYR A 122 6.25 1.79 -21.27
C TYR A 122 7.41 1.49 -22.23
N MET A 123 8.64 1.67 -21.77
CA MET A 123 9.83 1.37 -22.59
C MET A 123 9.95 -0.11 -22.89
N LEU A 124 9.67 -1.00 -21.93
CA LEU A 124 9.67 -2.45 -22.11
C LEU A 124 8.69 -2.91 -23.19
N GLU A 125 7.52 -2.29 -23.28
CA GLU A 125 6.57 -2.55 -24.37
C GLU A 125 7.11 -2.06 -25.72
N LYS A 126 7.66 -0.84 -25.77
CA LYS A 126 8.20 -0.25 -27.01
C LYS A 126 9.38 -1.05 -27.58
N MET A 127 10.29 -1.50 -26.71
CA MET A 127 11.53 -2.19 -27.10
C MET A 127 11.41 -3.71 -27.04
N TYR A 128 10.19 -4.25 -26.88
CA TYR A 128 9.94 -5.67 -26.60
C TYR A 128 10.68 -6.62 -27.54
N LYS A 129 10.70 -6.33 -28.85
CA LYS A 129 11.39 -7.15 -29.86
C LYS A 129 12.90 -7.21 -29.60
N GLU A 130 13.52 -6.06 -29.38
CA GLU A 130 14.96 -5.91 -29.14
C GLU A 130 15.38 -6.65 -27.86
N VAL A 131 14.65 -6.44 -26.76
CA VAL A 131 15.03 -7.05 -25.46
C VAL A 131 14.70 -8.53 -25.37
N LYS A 132 13.70 -9.02 -26.11
CA LYS A 132 13.35 -10.45 -26.18
C LYS A 132 14.41 -11.27 -26.90
N GLU A 133 15.08 -10.69 -27.88
CA GLU A 133 16.10 -11.37 -28.68
C GLU A 133 17.52 -11.19 -28.10
N CYS A 134 17.71 -10.26 -27.16
CA CYS A 134 18.99 -10.01 -26.52
C CYS A 134 19.36 -11.12 -25.50
N PRO A 135 20.42 -11.91 -25.71
CA PRO A 135 20.79 -13.01 -24.80
C PRO A 135 21.06 -12.53 -23.37
N LYS A 136 21.76 -11.40 -23.21
CA LYS A 136 22.07 -10.81 -21.89
C LYS A 136 20.82 -10.41 -21.11
N CYS A 137 19.77 -9.95 -21.78
CA CYS A 137 18.49 -9.60 -21.14
C CYS A 137 17.68 -10.87 -20.80
N CYS A 138 17.77 -11.92 -21.63
CA CYS A 138 17.11 -13.20 -21.36
C CYS A 138 17.71 -13.95 -20.15
N GLU A 139 19.00 -13.79 -19.89
CA GLU A 139 19.68 -14.28 -18.69
C GLU A 139 19.36 -13.47 -17.42
N GLY A 140 18.75 -12.29 -17.59
CA GLY A 140 18.37 -11.41 -16.49
C GLY A 140 17.40 -12.06 -15.52
N LYS A 141 17.45 -11.59 -14.26
CA LYS A 141 16.60 -12.08 -13.17
C LYS A 141 15.12 -12.02 -13.56
N GLU A 142 14.43 -13.15 -13.40
CA GLU A 142 13.01 -13.26 -13.74
C GLU A 142 12.12 -12.39 -12.82
N GLN A 143 11.00 -11.94 -13.37
CA GLN A 143 9.98 -11.11 -12.69
C GLN A 143 10.55 -9.81 -12.07
N TYR A 144 11.68 -9.29 -12.57
CA TYR A 144 12.32 -8.06 -12.10
C TYR A 144 11.42 -6.83 -12.27
N TYR A 145 10.74 -6.72 -13.42
CA TYR A 145 9.82 -5.61 -13.70
C TYR A 145 8.35 -5.95 -13.38
N SER A 146 8.07 -7.12 -12.83
CA SER A 146 6.72 -7.46 -12.41
C SER A 146 6.35 -6.72 -11.13
N LEU A 147 5.07 -6.41 -10.97
CA LEU A 147 4.53 -5.71 -9.81
C LEU A 147 3.49 -6.60 -9.13
N TYR A 148 3.55 -6.64 -7.81
CA TYR A 148 2.35 -6.96 -7.04
C TYR A 148 1.44 -5.74 -7.01
N ALA A 149 0.15 -5.99 -7.01
CA ALA A 149 -0.87 -5.00 -6.76
C ALA A 149 -1.84 -5.48 -5.67
N VAL A 150 -2.27 -4.59 -4.78
CA VAL A 150 -3.31 -4.86 -3.81
C VAL A 150 -4.47 -3.92 -4.09
N GLU A 151 -5.63 -4.51 -4.38
CA GLU A 151 -6.88 -3.82 -4.59
C GLU A 151 -7.72 -3.92 -3.32
N VAL A 152 -8.10 -2.79 -2.74
CA VAL A 152 -9.08 -2.72 -1.64
C VAL A 152 -10.36 -2.17 -2.23
N LYS A 153 -11.43 -2.97 -2.26
CA LYS A 153 -12.71 -2.59 -2.85
C LYS A 153 -13.85 -2.91 -1.91
N HIS A 154 -14.78 -1.98 -1.74
CA HIS A 154 -16.04 -2.21 -1.03
C HIS A 154 -17.18 -1.42 -1.66
N GLU A 155 -18.17 -2.13 -2.21
CA GLU A 155 -19.19 -1.56 -3.10
C GLU A 155 -20.19 -0.68 -2.34
N GLU A 156 -20.68 -1.12 -1.17
CA GLU A 156 -21.70 -0.36 -0.40
C GLU A 156 -21.19 1.02 0.04
N THR A 157 -19.89 1.15 0.27
CA THR A 157 -19.26 2.42 0.69
C THR A 157 -18.63 3.18 -0.47
N ASN A 158 -18.74 2.67 -1.70
CA ASN A 158 -18.02 3.18 -2.87
C ASN A 158 -16.52 3.40 -2.59
N THR A 159 -15.89 2.43 -1.93
CA THR A 159 -14.47 2.48 -1.58
C THR A 159 -13.67 1.72 -2.63
N PHE A 160 -12.67 2.40 -3.18
CA PHE A 160 -11.66 1.76 -4.03
C PHE A 160 -10.28 2.32 -3.74
N PHE A 161 -9.31 1.42 -3.58
CA PHE A 161 -7.87 1.72 -3.58
C PHE A 161 -7.12 0.64 -4.38
N LEU A 162 -6.11 1.06 -5.14
CA LEU A 162 -5.19 0.15 -5.82
C LEU A 162 -3.76 0.63 -5.62
N PHE A 163 -2.95 -0.16 -4.91
CA PHE A 163 -1.52 0.10 -4.73
C PHE A 163 -0.71 -0.97 -5.43
N HIS A 164 0.51 -0.62 -5.87
CA HIS A 164 1.46 -1.59 -6.41
C HIS A 164 2.87 -1.38 -5.85
N VAL A 165 3.64 -2.46 -5.87
CA VAL A 165 5.03 -2.55 -5.41
C VAL A 165 5.78 -3.55 -6.31
N PRO A 166 7.06 -3.30 -6.65
CA PRO A 166 7.86 -4.27 -7.38
C PRO A 166 7.92 -5.63 -6.70
N TYR A 167 7.63 -6.70 -7.46
CA TYR A 167 7.56 -8.09 -6.97
C TYR A 167 8.78 -8.45 -6.13
N PHE A 168 9.98 -8.22 -6.69
CA PHE A 168 11.24 -8.61 -6.06
C PHE A 168 11.54 -7.90 -4.74
N LYS A 169 10.87 -6.78 -4.44
CA LYS A 169 11.06 -6.02 -3.20
C LYS A 169 10.32 -6.62 -2.00
N ILE A 170 9.20 -7.32 -2.24
CA ILE A 170 8.29 -7.76 -1.16
C ILE A 170 7.83 -9.22 -1.29
N LYS A 171 8.31 -9.98 -2.27
CA LYS A 171 7.92 -11.39 -2.47
C LYS A 171 8.03 -12.25 -1.20
N ASP A 172 9.06 -12.03 -0.39
CA ASP A 172 9.29 -12.83 0.83
C ASP A 172 8.35 -12.41 1.98
N MET A 173 7.80 -11.18 1.93
CA MET A 173 6.79 -10.69 2.87
C MET A 173 5.39 -11.21 2.49
N VAL A 174 5.06 -11.20 1.19
CA VAL A 174 3.74 -11.57 0.68
C VAL A 174 3.56 -13.10 0.58
N LYS A 175 4.63 -13.85 0.31
CA LYS A 175 4.65 -15.33 0.25
C LYS A 175 3.57 -15.93 -0.66
N LYS A 176 3.28 -15.26 -1.78
CA LYS A 176 2.44 -15.78 -2.87
C LYS A 176 3.28 -15.86 -4.13
N ASP A 177 2.97 -16.79 -5.02
CA ASP A 177 3.61 -16.81 -6.33
C ASP A 177 2.85 -15.85 -7.26
N ILE A 178 3.57 -14.87 -7.82
CA ILE A 178 3.00 -13.87 -8.73
C ILE A 178 2.34 -14.48 -9.96
N SER A 179 2.78 -15.67 -10.41
CA SER A 179 2.21 -16.37 -11.56
C SER A 179 0.76 -16.85 -11.31
N THR A 180 0.41 -17.06 -10.03
CA THR A 180 -0.89 -17.61 -9.61
C THR A 180 -1.96 -16.55 -9.38
N LEU A 181 -1.58 -15.27 -9.42
CA LEU A 181 -2.47 -14.17 -9.07
C LEU A 181 -3.32 -13.70 -10.27
N PRO A 182 -4.52 -13.16 -10.00
CA PRO A 182 -5.31 -12.47 -11.03
C PRO A 182 -4.50 -11.37 -11.71
N LYS A 183 -4.57 -11.32 -13.04
CA LYS A 183 -3.80 -10.35 -13.84
C LYS A 183 -4.41 -8.96 -13.77
N LEU A 184 -3.60 -7.97 -13.44
CA LEU A 184 -3.90 -6.56 -13.55
C LEU A 184 -3.52 -6.09 -14.96
N LYS A 185 -4.50 -5.59 -15.73
CA LYS A 185 -4.25 -5.12 -17.11
C LYS A 185 -3.51 -3.78 -17.16
N ARG A 186 -3.79 -2.89 -16.22
CA ARG A 186 -3.26 -1.53 -16.15
C ARG A 186 -3.11 -1.11 -14.71
N TYR A 187 -2.11 -0.26 -14.47
CA TYR A 187 -1.88 0.41 -13.21
C TYR A 187 -1.53 1.87 -13.53
N SER A 188 -1.80 2.79 -12.62
CA SER A 188 -1.25 4.16 -12.70
C SER A 188 0.13 4.18 -12.04
N LEU A 189 0.88 5.28 -12.16
CA LEU A 189 2.22 5.49 -11.58
C LEU A 189 2.31 5.12 -10.07
N ASP A 190 3.41 5.38 -9.36
CA ASP A 190 3.58 5.00 -7.94
C ASP A 190 2.49 5.50 -6.95
N ILE A 191 1.59 6.37 -7.43
CA ILE A 191 0.38 6.82 -6.77
C ILE A 191 -0.63 5.68 -6.72
N GLY A 192 -1.19 5.40 -5.54
CA GLY A 192 -2.36 4.54 -5.51
C GLY A 192 -3.52 5.13 -6.31
N VAL A 193 -4.30 4.30 -6.99
CA VAL A 193 -5.57 4.77 -7.57
C VAL A 193 -6.60 4.75 -6.45
N THR A 194 -7.39 5.81 -6.32
CA THR A 194 -8.54 5.82 -5.41
C THR A 194 -9.71 6.55 -6.04
N GLU A 195 -10.91 6.07 -5.75
CA GLU A 195 -12.17 6.78 -6.08
C GLU A 195 -12.67 7.62 -4.90
N ILE A 196 -11.96 7.53 -3.77
CA ILE A 196 -12.24 8.33 -2.58
C ILE A 196 -11.66 9.72 -2.82
N SER A 197 -12.56 10.60 -3.24
CA SER A 197 -12.37 12.02 -3.57
C SER A 197 -11.61 12.29 -4.87
N ASN A 198 -12.04 13.34 -5.57
CA ASN A 198 -11.34 13.92 -6.72
C ASN A 198 -10.07 14.63 -6.24
N ILE A 199 -9.14 13.89 -5.63
CA ILE A 199 -7.88 14.44 -5.09
C ILE A 199 -7.11 15.06 -6.25
N LYS A 200 -7.26 16.36 -6.44
CA LYS A 200 -6.34 17.14 -7.26
C LYS A 200 -4.99 17.06 -6.55
N ARG A 201 -3.93 16.74 -7.27
CA ARG A 201 -2.56 16.66 -6.74
C ARG A 201 -2.17 18.01 -6.15
N VAL A 202 -2.46 18.21 -4.86
CA VAL A 202 -2.07 19.41 -4.13
C VAL A 202 -0.91 19.00 -3.24
N PRO A 203 0.32 19.47 -3.55
CA PRO A 203 1.44 19.32 -2.63
C PRO A 203 1.02 19.82 -1.24
N ASP A 204 1.39 19.08 -0.20
CA ASP A 204 1.33 19.53 1.19
C ASP A 204 -0.06 19.68 1.84
N VAL A 205 -1.11 18.97 1.38
CA VAL A 205 -2.36 18.87 2.17
C VAL A 205 -2.04 18.39 3.60
N PHE A 206 -1.37 17.25 3.72
CA PHE A 206 -0.85 16.75 4.99
C PHE A 206 0.67 16.76 4.97
N SER A 207 1.28 17.27 6.05
CA SER A 207 2.74 17.29 6.18
C SER A 207 3.31 15.87 6.23
N TYR A 208 4.59 15.71 5.85
CA TYR A 208 5.32 14.45 6.00
C TYR A 208 5.19 13.86 7.41
N LYS A 209 5.41 14.70 8.44
CA LYS A 209 5.35 14.29 9.85
C LYS A 209 3.96 13.76 10.23
N LEU A 210 2.90 14.46 9.84
CA LEU A 210 1.53 14.03 10.13
C LEU A 210 1.20 12.73 9.38
N THR A 211 1.57 12.65 8.11
CA THR A 211 1.34 11.47 7.27
C THR A 211 2.01 10.24 7.87
N VAL A 212 3.30 10.33 8.23
CA VAL A 212 4.02 9.21 8.86
C VAL A 212 3.41 8.82 10.21
N LYS A 213 3.05 9.80 11.05
CA LYS A 213 2.40 9.54 12.34
C LYS A 213 1.09 8.77 12.15
N LYS A 214 0.19 9.31 11.32
CA LYS A 214 -1.11 8.70 11.06
C LYS A 214 -0.99 7.36 10.35
N PHE A 215 -0.07 7.23 9.41
CA PHE A 215 0.21 5.95 8.78
C PHE A 215 0.56 4.87 9.81
N LYS A 216 1.51 5.14 10.71
CA LYS A 216 1.94 4.17 11.75
C LYS A 216 0.80 3.79 12.68
N GLU A 217 0.04 4.77 13.19
CA GLU A 217 -1.14 4.51 14.02
C GLU A 217 -2.13 3.54 13.35
N ASN A 218 -2.33 3.66 12.04
CA ASN A 218 -3.26 2.80 11.29
C ASN A 218 -2.65 1.45 10.91
N LEU A 219 -1.33 1.40 10.66
CA LEU A 219 -0.61 0.16 10.42
C LEU A 219 -0.68 -0.74 11.66
N ASP A 220 -0.41 -0.17 12.83
CA ASP A 220 -0.43 -0.89 14.10
C ASP A 220 -1.85 -1.39 14.42
N ALA A 221 -2.87 -0.54 14.23
CA ALA A 221 -4.26 -0.91 14.50
C ALA A 221 -4.76 -2.08 13.63
N LEU A 222 -4.48 -2.10 12.32
CA LEU A 222 -4.86 -3.22 11.47
C LEU A 222 -4.03 -4.47 11.78
N SER A 223 -2.74 -4.30 12.10
CA SER A 223 -1.85 -5.40 12.46
C SER A 223 -2.33 -6.09 13.74
N GLU A 224 -2.72 -5.33 14.76
CA GLU A 224 -3.29 -5.87 15.99
C GLU A 224 -4.57 -6.66 15.74
N LEU A 225 -5.46 -6.17 14.86
CA LEU A 225 -6.70 -6.87 14.52
C LEU A 225 -6.39 -8.22 13.85
N ILE A 226 -5.64 -8.20 12.75
CA ILE A 226 -5.30 -9.40 11.96
C ILE A 226 -4.53 -10.44 12.81
N ASN A 227 -3.71 -9.99 13.76
CA ASN A 227 -2.96 -10.91 14.63
C ASN A 227 -3.77 -11.44 15.82
N LYS A 228 -4.81 -10.71 16.29
CA LYS A 228 -5.73 -11.22 17.32
C LYS A 228 -6.51 -12.43 16.79
N ASP A 229 -6.95 -12.37 15.54
CA ASP A 229 -7.70 -13.46 14.90
C ASP A 229 -6.86 -14.73 14.65
N LYS A 230 -5.51 -14.60 14.72
CA LYS A 230 -4.57 -15.73 14.59
C LYS A 230 -4.20 -16.40 15.91
N LYS A 231 -4.59 -15.84 17.07
CA LYS A 231 -4.39 -16.53 18.35
C LYS A 231 -5.46 -17.61 18.49
N PRO A 232 -5.09 -18.90 18.72
CA PRO A 232 -6.08 -19.91 19.02
C PRO A 232 -6.83 -19.48 20.28
N THR A 233 -8.17 -19.41 20.18
CA THR A 233 -9.04 -19.30 21.33
C THR A 233 -8.72 -20.51 22.20
N THR A 234 -7.92 -20.33 23.25
CA THR A 234 -7.75 -21.37 24.27
C THR A 234 -9.13 -21.65 24.82
N LEU A 235 -9.67 -22.82 24.45
CA LEU A 235 -10.90 -23.38 24.99
C LEU A 235 -10.93 -23.14 26.50
N ASN A 236 -11.92 -22.35 26.93
CA ASN A 236 -12.32 -22.32 28.33
C ASN A 236 -12.56 -23.77 28.75
N LYS A 237 -11.73 -24.28 29.67
CA LYS A 237 -12.00 -25.55 30.35
C LYS A 237 -13.42 -25.48 30.91
N PRO A 238 -14.28 -26.49 30.68
CA PRO A 238 -15.58 -26.52 31.31
C PRO A 238 -15.38 -26.47 32.83
N LYS A 239 -16.09 -25.54 33.49
CA LYS A 239 -16.27 -25.58 34.94
C LYS A 239 -16.91 -26.92 35.26
N VAL A 240 -16.15 -27.80 35.90
CA VAL A 240 -16.69 -28.97 36.58
C VAL A 240 -17.62 -28.43 37.67
N LEU A 241 -18.92 -28.50 37.42
CA LEU A 241 -19.94 -28.36 38.45
C LEU A 241 -19.71 -29.49 39.44
N GLY A 242 -19.14 -29.15 40.59
CA GLY A 242 -19.01 -30.07 41.71
C GLY A 242 -20.41 -30.51 42.13
N ASN A 243 -20.69 -31.79 41.90
CA ASN A 243 -21.89 -32.46 42.36
C ASN A 243 -22.06 -32.26 43.87
N THR A 244 -23.19 -31.66 44.21
CA THR A 244 -23.83 -31.69 45.53
C THR A 244 -23.91 -33.12 46.03
N ARG A 245 -23.14 -33.46 47.07
CA ARG A 245 -23.34 -34.72 47.81
C ARG A 245 -24.66 -34.65 48.56
N TYR A 246 -25.56 -35.54 48.17
CA TYR A 246 -26.77 -35.90 48.88
C TYR A 246 -26.45 -36.33 50.32
N LYS A 247 -27.26 -35.81 51.25
CA LYS A 247 -27.41 -36.34 52.60
C LYS A 247 -28.15 -37.67 52.51
N GLU A 248 -27.60 -38.73 53.09
CA GLU A 248 -28.40 -39.85 53.59
C GLU A 248 -28.20 -40.01 55.09
N LYS A 249 -29.34 -40.13 55.77
CA LYS A 249 -29.51 -40.29 57.22
C LYS A 249 -29.56 -41.77 57.57
N LYS A 250 -29.00 -42.08 58.75
CA LYS A 250 -29.40 -43.08 59.74
C LYS A 250 -29.31 -44.57 59.36
N LYS A 251 -28.52 -45.31 60.15
CA LYS A 251 -29.00 -46.02 61.33
C LYS A 251 -27.90 -46.07 62.39
#